data_AF-A0A954M559-F1
#
_entry.id   AF-A0A954M559-F1
#
_cell.length_a   1.000
_cell.length_b   1.000
_cell.length_c   1.000
_cell.angle_alpha   90.00
_cell.angle_beta   90.00
_cell.angle_gamma   90.00
#
_symmetry.space_group_name_H-M   'P 1'
#
loop_
_entity.id
_entity.type
_entity.pdbx_description
1 polymer ?
#
loop_
_entity_poly.entity_id
_entity_poly.type
_entity_poly.pdbx_seq_one_letter_code
_entity_poly.pdbx_strand_id
1 'polypeptide(L)'
;MMSARAAAVAEVLWELKRADKVATYSVVAARAGFSAGANGRAMQTALKAVRRDWPHLEWWRAISDDGAIKAGTEQVQELTSWGAEFGDEVKGMVALKLDEERLMIWEDAPENASVNS
;
A
#
# COMPACT_ATOMS: atom_id res chain seq x y z
N MET A 1 14.80 16.04 8.65
CA MET A 1 13.86 15.82 9.77
C MET A 1 12.96 14.65 9.39
N MET A 2 12.97 13.58 10.18
CA MET A 2 12.12 12.40 9.97
C MET A 2 10.66 12.83 10.19
N SER A 3 9.81 12.60 9.20
CA SER A 3 8.39 12.91 9.35
C SER A 3 7.77 11.89 10.31
N ALA A 4 7.07 12.36 11.34
CA ALA A 4 6.33 11.48 12.25
C ALA A 4 5.35 10.56 11.49
N ARG A 5 4.79 11.02 10.36
CA ARG A 5 3.95 10.18 9.49
C ARG A 5 4.73 9.08 8.79
N ALA A 6 5.95 9.37 8.31
CA ALA A 6 6.78 8.36 7.66
C ALA A 6 7.21 7.28 8.67
N ALA A 7 7.52 7.69 9.91
CA ALA A 7 7.80 6.75 11.00
C ALA A 7 6.61 5.82 11.27
N ALA A 8 5.40 6.38 11.42
CA ALA A 8 4.20 5.58 11.65
C ALA A 8 3.89 4.63 10.48
N VAL A 9 4.06 5.07 9.23
CA VAL A 9 3.91 4.20 8.05
C VAL A 9 4.97 3.08 8.03
N ALA A 10 6.21 3.37 8.43
CA ALA A 10 7.27 2.38 8.49
C ALA A 10 6.92 1.22 9.44
N GLU A 11 6.33 1.53 10.62
CA GLU A 11 5.85 0.51 11.55
C GLU A 11 4.77 -0.38 10.93
N VAL A 12 3.80 0.22 10.22
CA VAL A 12 2.74 -0.57 9.54
C VAL A 12 3.31 -1.44 8.42
N LEU A 13 4.29 -0.93 7.65
CA LEU A 13 4.97 -1.72 6.62
C LEU A 13 5.79 -2.87 7.22
N TRP A 14 6.34 -2.68 8.42
CA TRP A 14 7.02 -3.75 9.14
C TRP A 14 6.03 -4.86 9.56
N GLU A 15 4.84 -4.49 10.05
CA GLU A 15 3.78 -5.46 10.33
C GLU A 15 3.39 -6.25 9.07
N LEU A 16 3.21 -5.57 7.93
CA LEU A 16 2.90 -6.20 6.64
C LEU A 16 3.98 -7.17 6.18
N LYS A 17 5.25 -6.75 6.27
CA LYS A 17 6.39 -7.60 5.93
C LYS A 17 6.45 -8.85 6.82
N ARG A 18 6.21 -8.70 8.11
CA ARG A 18 6.22 -9.81 9.07
C ARG A 18 5.06 -10.78 8.86
N ALA A 19 3.90 -10.28 8.47
CA ALA A 19 2.72 -11.09 8.14
C ALA A 19 2.79 -11.71 6.74
N ASP A 20 3.78 -11.31 5.94
CA ASP A 20 3.86 -11.56 4.50
C ASP A 20 2.56 -11.20 3.76
N LYS A 21 2.08 -9.98 3.97
CA LYS A 21 0.84 -9.46 3.35
C LYS A 21 1.03 -8.09 2.71
N VAL A 22 0.01 -7.63 1.99
CA VAL A 22 -0.10 -6.29 1.40
C VAL A 22 -1.33 -5.57 1.94
N ALA A 23 -1.38 -4.24 1.85
CA ALA A 23 -2.57 -3.46 2.22
C ALA A 23 -2.71 -2.18 1.40
N THR A 24 -3.94 -1.68 1.29
CA THR A 24 -4.23 -0.47 0.52
C THR A 24 -3.81 0.80 1.25
N TYR A 25 -3.60 1.89 0.51
CA TYR A 25 -3.17 3.18 1.06
C TYR A 25 -4.09 3.70 2.14
N SER A 26 -5.41 3.58 1.99
CA SER A 26 -6.36 4.04 3.00
C SER A 26 -6.22 3.25 4.31
N VAL A 27 -6.07 1.93 4.23
CA VAL A 27 -5.88 1.08 5.41
C VAL A 27 -4.55 1.40 6.11
N VAL A 28 -3.45 1.49 5.35
CA VAL A 28 -2.13 1.77 5.92
C VAL A 28 -2.09 3.16 6.56
N ALA A 29 -2.65 4.17 5.90
CA ALA A 29 -2.69 5.53 6.44
C ALA A 29 -3.54 5.60 7.72
N ALA A 30 -4.73 4.99 7.71
CA ALA A 30 -5.62 4.96 8.87
C ALA A 30 -4.93 4.32 10.08
N ARG A 31 -4.24 3.19 9.86
CA ARG A 31 -3.45 2.51 10.90
C ARG A 31 -2.29 3.36 11.41
N ALA A 32 -1.65 4.11 10.52
CA ALA A 32 -0.61 5.08 10.86
C ALA A 32 -1.16 6.39 11.48
N GLY A 33 -2.48 6.49 11.73
CA GLY A 33 -3.11 7.59 12.43
C GLY A 33 -3.41 8.82 11.58
N PHE A 34 -3.51 8.68 10.25
CA PHE A 34 -3.87 9.78 9.36
C PHE A 34 -4.70 9.32 8.14
N SER A 35 -5.21 10.25 7.33
CA SER A 35 -5.89 9.91 6.07
C SER A 35 -4.91 9.82 4.91
N ALA A 36 -5.08 8.85 4.01
CA ALA A 36 -4.29 8.72 2.79
C ALA A 36 -4.35 9.96 1.87
N GLY A 37 -5.33 10.84 2.09
CA GLY A 37 -5.58 12.05 1.33
C GLY A 37 -6.21 11.74 -0.04
N ALA A 38 -6.57 12.79 -0.78
CA ALA A 38 -7.17 12.65 -2.10
C ALA A 38 -6.29 11.78 -3.02
N ASN A 39 -6.87 10.69 -3.55
CA ASN A 39 -6.20 9.70 -4.41
C ASN A 39 -4.88 9.17 -3.81
N GLY A 40 -4.79 9.03 -2.48
CA GLY A 40 -3.61 8.52 -1.79
C GLY A 40 -2.38 9.44 -1.80
N ARG A 41 -2.51 10.72 -2.17
CA ARG A 41 -1.37 11.64 -2.31
C ARG A 41 -0.55 11.82 -1.03
N ALA A 42 -1.20 11.84 0.14
CA ALA A 42 -0.50 11.95 1.41
C ALA A 42 0.29 10.66 1.69
N MET A 43 -0.31 9.51 1.38
CA MET A 43 0.35 8.20 1.51
C MET A 43 1.56 8.07 0.59
N GLN A 44 1.43 8.44 -0.69
CA GLN A 44 2.56 8.44 -1.64
C GLN A 44 3.73 9.31 -1.17
N THR A 45 3.42 10.45 -0.54
CA THR A 45 4.45 11.33 0.02
C THR A 45 5.16 10.67 1.21
N ALA A 46 4.41 10.00 2.09
CA ALA A 46 4.97 9.23 3.20
C ALA A 46 5.83 8.05 2.69
N LEU A 47 5.36 7.31 1.70
CA LEU A 47 6.10 6.18 1.09
C LEU A 47 7.42 6.62 0.46
N LYS A 48 7.46 7.78 -0.20
CA LYS A 48 8.72 8.34 -0.71
C LYS A 48 9.74 8.59 0.41
N ALA A 49 9.29 9.07 1.56
CA ALA A 49 10.15 9.25 2.72
C ALA A 49 10.59 7.90 3.30
N VAL A 50 9.66 6.94 3.43
CA VAL A 50 9.98 5.60 3.93
C VAL A 50 10.97 4.88 3.04
N ARG A 51 10.79 4.92 1.72
CA ARG A 51 11.71 4.33 0.75
C ARG A 51 13.13 4.91 0.87
N ARG A 52 13.26 6.19 1.19
CA ARG A 52 14.56 6.85 1.39
C ARG A 52 15.20 6.47 2.72
N ASP A 53 14.41 6.46 3.79
CA ASP A 53 14.92 6.37 5.16
C ASP A 53 15.00 4.90 5.65
N TRP A 54 14.14 4.00 5.14
CA TRP A 54 14.10 2.56 5.39
C TRP A 54 13.89 1.76 4.08
N PRO A 55 14.87 1.72 3.17
CA PRO A 55 14.73 1.03 1.88
C PRO A 55 14.50 -0.49 2.01
N HIS A 56 14.80 -1.08 3.16
CA HIS A 56 14.60 -2.51 3.46
C HIS A 56 13.17 -2.84 3.93
N LEU A 57 12.38 -1.82 4.28
CA LEU A 57 10.96 -1.96 4.49
C LEU A 57 10.33 -1.96 3.10
N GLU A 58 9.82 -3.11 2.72
CA GLU A 58 9.24 -3.46 1.43
C GLU A 58 8.04 -2.55 1.11
N TRP A 59 8.32 -1.30 0.75
CA TRP A 59 7.36 -0.22 0.53
C TRP A 59 6.33 -0.57 -0.54
N TRP A 60 6.71 -1.48 -1.45
CA TRP A 60 5.86 -2.03 -2.49
C TRP A 60 4.63 -2.78 -1.96
N ARG A 61 4.62 -3.18 -0.67
CA ARG A 61 3.46 -3.83 0.00
C ARG A 61 2.28 -2.89 0.23
N ALA A 62 2.50 -1.58 0.18
CA ALA A 62 1.41 -0.60 0.20
C ALA A 62 0.95 -0.31 -1.24
N ILE A 63 -0.34 -0.53 -1.52
CA ILE A 63 -0.91 -0.43 -2.87
C ILE A 63 -2.00 0.65 -2.95
N SER A 64 -2.26 1.17 -4.15
CA SER A 64 -3.37 2.09 -4.36
C SER A 64 -4.70 1.43 -3.98
N ASP A 65 -5.64 2.21 -3.44
CA ASP A 65 -6.99 1.71 -3.14
C ASP A 65 -7.74 1.25 -4.40
N ASP A 66 -7.42 1.83 -5.56
CA ASP A 66 -7.97 1.42 -6.86
C ASP A 66 -7.33 0.12 -7.41
N GLY A 67 -6.33 -0.45 -6.72
CA GLY A 67 -5.58 -1.63 -7.17
C GLY A 67 -4.75 -1.43 -8.45
N ALA A 68 -4.78 -0.23 -9.04
CA ALA A 68 -4.08 0.11 -10.27
C ALA A 68 -2.66 0.58 -9.98
N ILE A 69 -1.68 -0.09 -10.60
CA ILE A 69 -0.26 0.22 -10.46
C ILE A 69 0.31 0.49 -11.86
N LYS A 70 1.19 1.48 -11.97
CA LYS A 70 1.83 1.77 -13.26
C LYS A 70 2.69 0.58 -13.70
N ALA A 71 2.45 0.11 -14.93
CA ALA A 71 3.18 -0.99 -15.53
C ALA A 71 4.68 -0.67 -15.64
N GLY A 72 5.52 -1.70 -15.51
CA GLY A 72 6.98 -1.57 -15.61
C GLY A 72 7.65 -0.82 -14.46
N THR A 73 6.94 -0.54 -13.37
CA THR A 73 7.54 0.02 -12.15
C THR A 73 8.18 -1.08 -11.29
N GLU A 74 9.15 -0.70 -10.47
CA GLU A 74 9.76 -1.57 -9.47
C GLU A 74 8.72 -2.23 -8.56
N GLN A 75 7.65 -1.51 -8.20
CA GLN A 75 6.57 -2.08 -7.40
C GLN A 75 5.92 -3.30 -8.07
N VAL A 76 5.69 -3.25 -9.39
CA VAL A 76 5.15 -4.39 -10.13
C VAL A 76 6.15 -5.54 -10.14
N GLN A 77 7.43 -5.28 -10.35
CA GLN A 77 8.47 -6.30 -10.38
C GLN A 77 8.60 -7.04 -9.04
N GLU A 78 8.58 -6.31 -7.94
CA GLU A 78 8.64 -6.86 -6.58
C GLU A 78 7.39 -7.68 -6.25
N LEU A 79 6.20 -7.15 -6.55
CA LEU A 79 4.93 -7.87 -6.36
C LEU A 79 4.86 -9.15 -7.22
N THR A 80 5.30 -9.10 -8.48
CA THR A 80 5.39 -10.30 -9.34
C THR A 80 6.37 -11.31 -8.76
N SER A 81 7.52 -10.88 -8.25
CA SER A 81 8.52 -11.76 -7.63
C SER A 81 8.00 -12.39 -6.33
N TRP A 82 7.16 -11.66 -5.60
CA TRP A 82 6.42 -12.16 -4.45
C TRP A 82 5.27 -13.13 -4.83
N GLY A 83 4.96 -13.25 -6.13
CA GLY A 83 3.96 -14.18 -6.66
C GLY A 83 2.58 -13.56 -6.88
N ALA A 84 2.46 -12.24 -6.87
CA ALA A 84 1.22 -11.54 -7.19
C ALA A 84 0.88 -11.60 -8.67
N GLU A 85 -0.41 -11.74 -8.95
CA GLU A 85 -0.94 -11.76 -10.31
C GLU A 85 -1.49 -10.39 -10.71
N PHE A 86 -1.35 -10.07 -11.98
CA PHE A 86 -1.85 -8.83 -12.57
C PHE A 86 -2.83 -9.15 -13.69
N GLY A 87 -3.83 -8.29 -13.86
CA GLY A 87 -4.67 -8.27 -15.06
C GLY A 87 -3.94 -7.67 -16.26
N ASP A 88 -4.67 -7.53 -17.37
CA ASP A 88 -4.13 -6.92 -18.59
C ASP A 88 -3.73 -5.46 -18.35
N GLU A 89 -2.67 -5.05 -19.05
CA GLU A 89 -2.27 -3.64 -19.04
C GLU A 89 -3.27 -2.80 -19.83
N VAL A 90 -3.85 -1.79 -19.17
CA VAL A 90 -4.76 -0.83 -19.78
C VAL A 90 -4.21 0.58 -19.55
N LYS A 91 -3.90 1.29 -20.63
CA LYS A 91 -3.35 2.67 -20.59
C LYS A 91 -2.09 2.81 -19.71
N GLY A 92 -1.21 1.81 -19.71
CA GLY A 92 0.03 1.84 -18.91
C GLY A 92 -0.16 1.51 -17.42
N MET A 93 -1.34 1.01 -17.03
CA MET A 93 -1.65 0.58 -15.67
C MET A 93 -2.00 -0.91 -15.70
N VAL A 94 -1.53 -1.65 -14.70
CA VAL A 94 -1.93 -3.03 -14.42
C VAL A 94 -2.76 -3.06 -13.16
N ALA A 95 -3.86 -3.80 -13.19
CA ALA A 95 -4.68 -4.04 -12.01
C ALA A 95 -4.13 -5.24 -11.24
N LEU A 96 -3.77 -5.04 -9.98
CA LEU A 96 -3.35 -6.12 -9.09
C LEU A 96 -4.55 -7.00 -8.76
N LYS A 97 -4.44 -8.30 -9.03
CA LYS A 97 -5.42 -9.28 -8.57
C LYS A 97 -5.12 -9.62 -7.11
N LEU A 98 -5.77 -8.90 -6.21
CA LEU A 98 -5.66 -9.14 -4.78
C LEU A 98 -6.51 -10.34 -4.39
N ASP A 99 -5.86 -11.33 -3.80
CA ASP A 99 -6.54 -12.39 -3.05
C ASP A 99 -6.75 -11.89 -1.60
N GLU A 100 -7.91 -12.18 -1.02
CA GLU A 100 -8.22 -11.83 0.37
C GLU A 100 -7.21 -12.44 1.36
N GLU A 101 -6.64 -13.60 1.03
CA GLU A 101 -5.62 -14.24 1.88
C GLU A 101 -4.34 -13.39 1.99
N ARG A 102 -3.99 -12.68 0.91
CA ARG A 102 -2.80 -11.85 0.78
C ARG A 102 -3.00 -10.42 1.26
N LEU A 103 -4.27 -10.01 1.45
CA LEU A 103 -4.61 -8.73 2.01
C LEU A 103 -4.54 -8.80 3.55
N MET A 104 -3.84 -7.85 4.16
CA MET A 104 -3.85 -7.70 5.60
C MET A 104 -5.15 -7.01 6.01
N ILE A 105 -5.96 -7.75 6.76
CA ILE A 105 -7.16 -7.24 7.40
C ILE A 105 -6.84 -7.13 8.88
N TRP A 106 -6.87 -5.90 9.40
CA TRP A 106 -6.85 -5.68 10.85
C TRP A 106 -8.29 -5.61 11.32
N GLU A 107 -8.64 -6.34 12.39
CA GLU A 107 -10.00 -6.37 12.94
C GLU A 107 -10.49 -4.99 13.44
N ASP A 108 -9.56 -4.05 13.67
CA ASP A 108 -9.83 -2.66 14.05
C ASP A 108 -9.91 -1.67 12.88
N ALA A 109 -9.80 -2.14 11.63
CA ALA A 109 -9.97 -1.26 10.47
C ALA A 109 -11.45 -0.87 10.36
N PRO A 110 -11.82 0.42 10.43
CA PRO A 110 -13.21 0.80 10.38
C PRO A 110 -13.78 0.38 9.01
N GLU A 111 -14.82 -0.44 9.06
CA GLU A 111 -15.75 -0.78 7.98
C GLU A 111 -16.43 0.49 7.46
N ASN A 112 -15.69 1.35 6.76
CA ASN A 112 -16.22 2.63 6.29
C ASN A 112 -15.65 2.99 4.91
N ALA A 113 -16.01 2.15 3.93
CA ALA A 113 -16.04 2.52 2.52
C ALA A 113 -17.35 2.05 1.85
N SER A 114 -18.46 2.01 2.60
CA SER A 114 -19.78 1.80 2.02
C SER A 114 -20.80 2.65 2.76
N VAL A 115 -20.97 3.91 2.32
CA VAL A 115 -22.26 4.58 2.13
C VAL A 115 -22.05 6.05 1.71
N ASN A 116 -22.44 6.41 0.49
CA ASN A 116 -23.62 7.25 0.29
C ASN A 116 -23.94 7.44 -1.20
N SER A 117 -25.07 6.83 -1.57
CA SER A 117 -26.15 7.30 -2.46
C SER A 117 -25.86 7.65 -3.92
#